data_AF-A0A850EHQ9-F1
#
_entry.id   AF-A0A850EHQ9-F1
#
_cell.length_a   1.000
_cell.length_b   1.000
_cell.length_c   1.000
_cell.angle_alpha   90.00
_cell.angle_beta   90.00
_cell.angle_gamma   90.00
#
_symmetry.space_group_name_H-M   'P 1'
#
loop_
_entity.id
_entity.type
_entity.pdbx_description
1 polymer ?
#
loop_
_entity_poly.entity_id
_entity_poly.type
_entity_poly.pdbx_seq_one_letter_code
_entity_poly.pdbx_strand_id
1 'polypeptide(L)'
;MHEGNLAALYFSTVMNKERFHNEIVPGLGRWLDHPEEWDTAFPQGTLVQQTSDLIHRILHGEVILVHADLKGHAVAVPLCAIQQRGIMEPSVEKTVLGAKKSFIEDISTNIGLMRRWLKAPGFVVRYYEVGRGSQTRIGIAYLQEEVKKDWLQEIEQKVSSIQMEYLHSHRDLMKQASLRINPKIPSW
;
A
#
# COMPACT_ATOMS: atom_id res chain seq x y z
N MET A 1 14.39 25.52 -14.51
CA MET A 1 13.80 24.19 -14.72
C MET A 1 14.15 23.36 -13.50
N HIS A 2 13.23 23.23 -12.53
CA HIS A 2 13.43 22.50 -11.27
C HIS A 2 12.71 21.14 -11.25
N GLU A 3 12.25 20.66 -12.42
CA GLU A 3 11.61 19.35 -12.54
C GLU A 3 12.65 18.25 -12.32
N GLY A 4 12.70 17.70 -11.09
CA GLY A 4 13.53 16.54 -10.76
C GLY A 4 14.22 16.55 -9.40
N ASN A 5 14.15 17.65 -8.63
CA ASN A 5 14.91 17.75 -7.37
C ASN A 5 14.23 17.08 -6.17
N LEU A 6 12.92 16.75 -6.27
CA LEU A 6 12.14 16.19 -5.18
C LEU A 6 11.53 14.84 -5.54
N ALA A 7 11.54 13.91 -4.59
CA ALA A 7 10.78 12.66 -4.67
C ALA A 7 10.07 12.37 -3.35
N ALA A 8 8.85 11.83 -3.43
CA ALA A 8 8.10 11.35 -2.28
C ALA A 8 7.82 9.84 -2.44
N LEU A 9 8.25 9.03 -1.47
CA LEU A 9 8.00 7.59 -1.44
C LEU A 9 7.03 7.25 -0.31
N TYR A 10 5.95 6.56 -0.65
CA TYR A 10 4.90 6.20 0.29
C TYR A 10 4.02 5.08 -0.27
N PHE A 11 3.31 4.36 0.61
CA PHE A 11 2.20 3.50 0.21
C PHE A 11 0.89 4.28 0.22
N SER A 12 0.35 4.57 -0.95
CA SER A 12 -0.91 5.32 -1.13
C SER A 12 -2.13 4.68 -0.47
N THR A 13 -2.08 3.37 -0.19
CA THR A 13 -3.12 2.61 0.51
C THR A 13 -2.98 2.63 2.04
N VAL A 14 -1.88 3.18 2.57
CA VAL A 14 -1.58 3.22 4.02
C VAL A 14 -1.49 4.67 4.51
N MET A 15 -0.97 5.58 3.70
CA MET A 15 -0.87 7.01 4.01
C MET A 15 -2.25 7.69 4.06
N ASN A 16 -2.41 8.64 4.97
CA ASN A 16 -3.56 9.55 5.00
C ASN A 16 -3.39 10.63 3.92
N LYS A 17 -4.23 10.57 2.87
CA LYS A 17 -4.19 11.49 1.73
C LYS A 17 -4.53 12.94 2.10
N GLU A 18 -5.46 13.14 3.02
CA GLU A 18 -5.86 14.47 3.47
C GLU A 18 -4.71 15.14 4.24
N ARG A 19 -4.11 14.42 5.19
CA ARG A 19 -2.92 14.91 5.90
C ARG A 19 -1.75 15.15 4.96
N PHE A 20 -1.54 14.30 3.94
CA PHE A 20 -0.51 14.56 2.93
C PHE A 20 -0.73 15.91 2.23
N HIS A 21 -1.97 16.17 1.79
CA HIS A 21 -2.30 17.45 1.15
C HIS A 21 -2.14 18.64 2.10
N ASN A 22 -2.52 18.51 3.35
CA ASN A 22 -2.53 19.62 4.30
C ASN A 22 -1.18 19.87 4.98
N GLU A 23 -0.35 18.84 5.15
CA GLU A 23 0.90 18.90 5.92
C GLU A 23 2.16 18.85 5.04
N ILE A 24 2.12 18.18 3.88
CA ILE A 24 3.30 18.06 3.01
C ILE A 24 3.28 19.09 1.91
N VAL A 25 2.19 19.15 1.14
CA VAL A 25 2.13 19.99 -0.08
C VAL A 25 2.49 21.46 0.18
N PRO A 26 2.03 22.12 1.26
CA PRO A 26 2.39 23.51 1.54
C PRO A 26 3.88 23.72 1.82
N GLY A 27 4.56 22.72 2.39
CA GLY A 27 6.00 22.78 2.72
C GLY A 27 6.92 22.53 1.52
N LEU A 28 6.43 21.88 0.46
CA LEU A 28 7.25 21.48 -0.69
C LEU A 28 7.90 22.67 -1.41
N GLY A 29 7.20 23.81 -1.53
CA GLY A 29 7.75 25.00 -2.19
C GLY A 29 8.96 25.56 -1.47
N ARG A 30 8.85 25.81 -0.15
CA ARG A 30 9.97 26.26 0.68
C ARG A 30 11.13 25.27 0.63
N TRP A 31 10.82 23.99 0.76
CA TRP A 31 11.84 22.95 0.83
C TRP A 31 12.59 22.74 -0.49
N LEU A 32 11.96 23.03 -1.64
CA LEU A 32 12.62 23.00 -2.94
C LEU A 32 13.74 24.04 -3.04
N ASP A 33 13.56 25.21 -2.43
CA ASP A 33 14.52 26.30 -2.46
C ASP A 33 15.55 26.20 -1.31
N HIS A 34 15.11 25.69 -0.15
CA HIS A 34 15.88 25.62 1.10
C HIS A 34 15.81 24.21 1.72
N PRO A 35 16.55 23.23 1.16
CA PRO A 35 16.51 21.84 1.63
C PRO A 35 16.98 21.66 3.09
N GLU A 36 17.84 22.56 3.57
CA GLU A 36 18.34 22.61 4.94
C GLU A 36 17.25 22.97 5.97
N GLU A 37 16.21 23.69 5.56
CA GLU A 37 15.08 24.11 6.41
C GLU A 37 13.95 23.05 6.44
N TRP A 38 14.31 21.78 6.31
CA TRP A 38 13.35 20.68 6.25
C TRP A 38 12.47 20.56 7.50
N ASP A 39 13.01 20.92 8.67
CA ASP A 39 12.32 20.87 9.97
C ASP A 39 11.25 21.97 10.07
N THR A 40 11.50 23.10 9.44
CA THR A 40 10.54 24.19 9.32
C THR A 40 9.46 23.86 8.29
N ALA A 41 9.83 23.21 7.18
CA ALA A 41 8.89 22.76 6.16
C ALA A 41 8.02 21.57 6.63
N PHE A 42 8.60 20.65 7.40
CA PHE A 42 7.95 19.44 7.90
C PHE A 42 8.27 19.24 9.39
N PRO A 43 7.57 19.92 10.31
CA PRO A 43 7.89 19.89 11.75
C PRO A 43 7.77 18.52 12.42
N GLN A 44 6.97 17.61 11.85
CA GLN A 44 6.84 16.23 12.33
C GLN A 44 7.86 15.28 11.65
N GLY A 45 8.70 15.81 10.78
CA GLY A 45 9.70 15.06 10.03
C GLY A 45 10.84 14.56 10.92
N THR A 46 11.48 13.48 10.48
CA THR A 46 12.74 13.01 11.04
C THR A 46 13.75 12.85 9.91
N LEU A 47 14.94 13.40 10.08
CA LEU A 47 16.04 13.20 9.15
C LEU A 47 16.60 11.79 9.28
N VAL A 48 16.73 11.08 8.16
CA VAL A 48 17.09 9.66 8.11
C VAL A 48 18.12 9.41 7.01
N GLN A 49 19.06 8.49 7.25
CA GLN A 49 20.17 8.20 6.32
C GLN A 49 20.22 6.72 5.88
N GLN A 50 19.73 5.80 6.72
CA GLN A 50 19.87 4.37 6.48
C GLN A 50 18.69 3.79 5.71
N THR A 51 18.96 3.10 4.60
CA THR A 51 17.91 2.51 3.74
C THR A 51 16.99 1.53 4.49
N SER A 52 17.52 0.74 5.42
CA SER A 52 16.72 -0.17 6.26
C SER A 52 15.69 0.56 7.10
N ASP A 53 16.04 1.73 7.64
CA ASP A 53 15.12 2.59 8.40
C ASP A 53 14.03 3.15 7.48
N LEU A 54 14.38 3.56 6.25
CA LEU A 54 13.39 4.01 5.26
C LEU A 54 12.34 2.95 4.94
N ILE A 55 12.78 1.70 4.70
CA ILE A 55 11.88 0.59 4.40
C ILE A 55 10.93 0.36 5.58
N HIS A 56 11.45 0.32 6.80
CA HIS A 56 10.67 0.13 8.01
C HIS A 56 9.60 1.23 8.16
N ARG A 57 9.99 2.49 7.97
CA ARG A 57 9.12 3.67 8.07
C ARG A 57 8.01 3.70 7.01
N ILE A 58 8.33 3.43 5.74
CA ILE A 58 7.32 3.34 4.67
C ILE A 58 6.29 2.25 4.98
N LEU A 59 6.73 1.09 5.47
CA LEU A 59 5.85 0.00 5.89
C LEU A 59 4.94 0.38 7.06
N HIS A 60 5.34 1.37 7.86
CA HIS A 60 4.55 1.93 8.96
C HIS A 60 3.64 3.09 8.53
N GLY A 61 3.62 3.43 7.23
CA GLY A 61 2.77 4.47 6.68
C GLY A 61 3.36 5.88 6.77
N GLU A 62 4.68 5.99 6.99
CA GLU A 62 5.38 7.26 6.85
C GLU A 62 5.59 7.60 5.36
N VAL A 63 5.70 8.90 5.09
CA VAL A 63 6.06 9.44 3.78
C VAL A 63 7.52 9.82 3.84
N ILE A 64 8.31 9.28 2.91
CA ILE A 64 9.73 9.59 2.78
C ILE A 64 9.90 10.64 1.69
N LEU A 65 10.43 11.79 2.06
CA LEU A 65 10.73 12.89 1.15
C LEU A 65 12.23 12.90 0.89
N VAL A 66 12.61 12.99 -0.37
CA VAL A 66 14.00 13.03 -0.82
C VAL A 66 14.22 14.32 -1.61
N HIS A 67 15.30 15.02 -1.29
CA HIS A 67 15.77 16.19 -2.01
C HIS A 67 17.14 15.91 -2.61
N ALA A 68 17.34 16.23 -3.89
CA ALA A 68 18.60 15.96 -4.61
C ALA A 68 19.83 16.60 -3.94
N ASP A 69 19.67 17.83 -3.43
CA ASP A 69 20.72 18.55 -2.73
C ASP A 69 20.95 18.11 -1.28
N LEU A 70 20.03 17.33 -0.67
CA LEU A 70 20.18 16.80 0.68
C LEU A 70 20.85 15.41 0.65
N LYS A 71 22.10 15.37 0.18
CA LYS A 71 22.81 14.13 -0.17
C LYS A 71 22.87 13.13 0.99
N GLY A 72 22.48 11.89 0.71
CA GLY A 72 22.53 10.77 1.67
C GLY A 72 21.50 10.84 2.78
N HIS A 73 20.58 11.80 2.73
CA HIS A 73 19.50 11.92 3.70
C HIS A 73 18.13 11.95 3.03
N ALA A 74 17.12 11.59 3.81
CA ALA A 74 15.72 11.80 3.49
C ALA A 74 15.00 12.32 4.73
N VAL A 75 13.82 12.88 4.54
CA VAL A 75 12.95 13.35 5.62
C VAL A 75 11.75 12.42 5.69
N ALA A 76 11.58 11.73 6.82
CA ALA A 76 10.48 10.82 7.04
C ALA A 76 9.38 11.51 7.86
N VAL A 77 8.16 11.58 7.33
CA VAL A 77 7.02 12.27 7.98
C VAL A 77 5.92 11.25 8.32
N PRO A 78 5.49 11.15 9.60
CA PRO A 78 4.49 10.18 10.03
C PRO A 78 3.06 10.58 9.63
N LEU A 79 2.62 10.04 8.48
CA LEU A 79 1.31 10.33 7.89
C LEU A 79 0.39 9.10 7.78
N CYS A 80 0.61 8.08 8.60
CA CYS A 80 -0.19 6.85 8.55
C CYS A 80 -1.68 7.17 8.72
N ALA A 81 -2.54 6.52 7.91
CA ALA A 81 -3.99 6.56 8.07
C ALA A 81 -4.38 5.78 9.33
N ILE A 82 -4.25 6.44 10.48
CA ILE A 82 -4.82 5.99 11.74
C ILE A 82 -6.34 6.05 11.52
N GLN A 83 -7.00 4.89 11.44
CA GLN A 83 -8.40 4.85 11.84
C GLN A 83 -8.37 5.19 13.33
N GLN A 84 -8.65 6.45 13.67
CA GLN A 84 -8.89 6.83 15.04
C GLN A 84 -10.05 5.94 15.52
N ARG A 85 -9.75 4.85 16.24
CA ARG A 85 -10.63 4.50 17.34
C ARG A 85 -10.50 5.70 18.25
N GLY A 86 -11.51 6.57 18.24
CA GLY A 86 -11.60 7.63 19.24
C GLY A 86 -11.25 7.03 20.59
N ILE A 87 -10.43 7.74 21.36
CA ILE A 87 -10.07 7.36 22.72
C ILE A 87 -11.40 7.23 23.49
N MET A 88 -11.91 6.00 23.59
CA MET A 88 -12.99 5.64 24.48
C MET A 88 -12.34 4.89 25.63
N GLU A 89 -12.65 5.36 26.84
CA GLU A 89 -12.25 4.79 28.13
C GLU A 89 -12.36 3.25 28.15
N PRO A 90 -11.53 2.56 28.94
CA PRO A 90 -11.49 1.10 28.97
C PRO A 90 -12.80 0.57 29.57
N SER A 91 -13.78 0.29 28.70
CA SER A 91 -14.96 -0.46 29.06
C SER A 91 -14.65 -1.95 28.91
N VAL A 92 -14.46 -2.58 30.07
CA VAL A 92 -14.66 -3.99 30.43
C VAL A 92 -14.81 -4.95 29.26
N GLU A 93 -13.88 -5.92 29.21
CA GLU A 93 -13.94 -7.17 28.44
C GLU A 93 -15.35 -7.57 27.97
N LYS A 94 -15.59 -7.40 26.67
CA LYS A 94 -16.46 -8.28 25.91
C LYS A 94 -15.64 -8.94 24.81
N THR A 95 -15.21 -10.16 25.08
CA THR A 95 -14.69 -11.10 24.10
C THR A 95 -15.76 -11.37 23.05
N VAL A 96 -15.73 -10.58 21.97
CA VAL A 96 -16.38 -10.89 20.69
C VAL A 96 -15.27 -10.83 19.63
N LEU A 97 -14.45 -11.88 19.63
CA LEU A 97 -13.31 -12.07 18.72
C LEU A 97 -13.75 -12.43 17.27
N GLY A 98 -14.96 -12.03 16.86
CA GLY A 98 -15.65 -12.62 15.69
C GLY A 98 -16.01 -11.68 14.53
N ALA A 99 -15.68 -10.38 14.56
CA ALA A 99 -16.23 -9.45 13.56
C ALA A 99 -15.30 -8.34 13.02
N LYS A 100 -13.98 -8.35 13.23
CA LYS A 100 -13.18 -7.11 13.08
C LYS A 100 -12.02 -7.16 12.09
N LYS A 101 -12.28 -7.53 10.83
CA LYS A 101 -11.68 -6.97 9.59
C LYS A 101 -11.99 -7.88 8.39
N SER A 102 -13.23 -7.81 7.92
CA SER A 102 -13.57 -8.38 6.61
C SER A 102 -13.06 -7.45 5.52
N PHE A 103 -12.66 -8.02 4.38
CA PHE A 103 -12.47 -7.23 3.17
C PHE A 103 -13.80 -6.60 2.74
N ILE A 104 -13.70 -5.40 2.17
CA ILE A 104 -14.83 -4.68 1.57
C ILE A 104 -14.69 -4.64 0.05
N GLU A 105 -15.58 -3.96 -0.65
CA GLU A 105 -15.57 -3.91 -2.11
C GLU A 105 -14.40 -3.09 -2.69
N ASP A 106 -13.90 -2.09 -1.94
CA ASP A 106 -12.77 -1.29 -2.38
C ASP A 106 -11.43 -2.03 -2.23
N ILE A 107 -10.81 -2.32 -3.38
CA ILE A 107 -9.51 -3.00 -3.46
C ILE A 107 -8.41 -2.22 -2.71
N SER A 108 -8.41 -0.88 -2.77
CA SER A 108 -7.37 -0.06 -2.15
C SER A 108 -7.39 -0.18 -0.63
N THR A 109 -8.59 -0.19 -0.05
CA THR A 109 -8.82 -0.40 1.38
C THR A 109 -8.35 -1.78 1.81
N ASN A 110 -8.67 -2.82 1.03
CA ASN A 110 -8.23 -4.19 1.34
C ASN A 110 -6.70 -4.34 1.28
N ILE A 111 -6.04 -3.75 0.27
CA ILE A 111 -4.58 -3.71 0.22
C ILE A 111 -4.02 -2.94 1.42
N GLY A 112 -4.63 -1.81 1.79
CA GLY A 112 -4.25 -1.03 2.97
C GLY A 112 -4.40 -1.80 4.28
N LEU A 113 -5.42 -2.67 4.40
CA LEU A 113 -5.57 -3.57 5.53
C LEU A 113 -4.48 -4.65 5.54
N MET A 114 -4.21 -5.28 4.40
CA MET A 114 -3.14 -6.28 4.27
C MET A 114 -1.78 -5.69 4.59
N ARG A 115 -1.41 -4.52 4.06
CA ARG A 115 -0.12 -3.86 4.35
C ARG A 115 0.04 -3.45 5.82
N ARG A 116 -1.06 -3.11 6.50
CA ARG A 116 -1.03 -2.81 7.94
C ARG A 116 -0.77 -4.06 8.78
N TRP A 117 -1.22 -5.22 8.31
CA TRP A 117 -1.02 -6.50 8.98
C TRP A 117 0.32 -7.14 8.62
N LEU A 118 0.57 -7.27 7.31
CA LEU A 118 1.77 -7.82 6.69
C LEU A 118 2.71 -6.65 6.39
N LYS A 119 3.46 -6.21 7.40
CA LYS A 119 4.54 -5.22 7.27
C LYS A 119 5.80 -5.85 6.66
N ALA A 120 5.62 -6.63 5.59
CA ALA A 120 6.69 -7.35 4.92
C ALA A 120 7.15 -6.55 3.68
N PRO A 121 8.45 -6.23 3.54
CA PRO A 121 8.97 -5.58 2.33
C PRO A 121 8.68 -6.38 1.05
N GLY A 122 8.63 -7.71 1.15
CA GLY A 122 8.32 -8.63 0.06
C GLY A 122 6.82 -8.78 -0.24
N PHE A 123 5.92 -8.04 0.41
CA PHE A 123 4.50 -8.06 0.06
C PHE A 123 4.24 -7.28 -1.24
N VAL A 124 3.95 -8.03 -2.30
CA VAL A 124 3.75 -7.51 -3.65
C VAL A 124 2.28 -7.60 -4.02
N VAL A 125 1.78 -6.56 -4.70
CA VAL A 125 0.45 -6.57 -5.33
C VAL A 125 0.63 -6.19 -6.80
N ARG A 126 0.26 -7.10 -7.71
CA ARG A 126 0.22 -6.84 -9.15
C ARG A 126 -1.21 -6.63 -9.60
N TYR A 127 -1.45 -5.55 -10.34
CA TYR A 127 -2.78 -5.21 -10.84
C TYR A 127 -2.93 -5.57 -12.32
N TYR A 128 -4.10 -6.06 -12.67
CA TYR A 128 -4.52 -6.42 -14.01
C TYR A 128 -5.87 -5.76 -14.29
N GLU A 129 -6.07 -5.24 -15.48
CA GLU A 129 -7.37 -4.78 -15.96
C GLU A 129 -7.88 -5.80 -16.97
N VAL A 130 -9.04 -6.38 -16.69
CA VAL A 130 -9.57 -7.50 -17.47
C VAL A 130 -11.05 -7.30 -17.82
N GLY A 131 -11.48 -7.96 -18.89
CA GLY A 131 -12.83 -7.84 -19.41
C GLY A 131 -13.00 -6.70 -20.43
N ARG A 132 -13.87 -6.92 -21.42
CA ARG A 132 -14.00 -6.07 -22.60
C ARG A 132 -14.87 -4.83 -22.37
N GLY A 133 -15.94 -4.97 -21.58
CA GLY A 133 -16.90 -3.89 -21.32
C GLY A 133 -16.66 -3.16 -20.00
N SER A 134 -16.36 -3.87 -18.91
CA SER A 134 -16.22 -3.26 -17.56
C SER A 134 -14.81 -2.87 -17.14
N GLN A 135 -13.75 -3.28 -17.86
CA GLN A 135 -12.33 -3.10 -17.48
C GLN A 135 -12.08 -3.31 -15.97
N THR A 136 -12.50 -4.47 -15.46
CA THR A 136 -12.46 -4.76 -14.03
C THR A 136 -11.02 -4.90 -13.55
N ARG A 137 -10.65 -4.14 -12.51
CA ARG A 137 -9.33 -4.20 -11.88
C ARG A 137 -9.23 -5.37 -10.90
N ILE A 138 -8.28 -6.26 -11.14
CA ILE A 138 -7.95 -7.41 -10.29
C ILE A 138 -6.55 -7.24 -9.71
N GLY A 139 -6.38 -7.51 -8.42
CA GLY A 139 -5.08 -7.53 -7.75
C GLY A 139 -4.67 -8.95 -7.36
N ILE A 140 -3.47 -9.37 -7.77
CA ILE A 140 -2.82 -10.58 -7.27
C ILE A 140 -1.83 -10.15 -6.19
N ALA A 141 -2.07 -10.57 -4.95
CA ALA A 141 -1.23 -10.26 -3.79
C ALA A 141 -0.45 -11.49 -3.32
N TYR A 142 0.84 -11.36 -3.05
CA TYR A 142 1.71 -12.47 -2.63
C TYR A 142 2.96 -11.97 -1.87
N LEU A 143 3.63 -12.90 -1.19
CA LEU A 143 4.96 -12.68 -0.61
C LEU A 143 6.03 -13.18 -1.58
N GLN A 144 6.90 -12.27 -2.05
CA GLN A 144 7.90 -12.53 -3.09
C GLN A 144 8.83 -13.71 -2.76
N GLU A 145 9.20 -13.85 -1.48
CA GLU A 145 10.13 -14.88 -1.03
C GLU A 145 9.48 -16.25 -0.81
N GLU A 146 8.15 -16.30 -0.62
CA GLU A 146 7.43 -17.53 -0.30
C GLU A 146 6.67 -18.11 -1.49
N VAL A 147 6.42 -17.30 -2.52
CA VAL A 147 5.61 -17.70 -3.66
C VAL A 147 6.38 -18.66 -4.59
N LYS A 148 5.74 -19.75 -4.99
CA LYS A 148 6.24 -20.61 -6.07
C LYS A 148 6.08 -19.89 -7.41
N LYS A 149 7.19 -19.56 -8.07
CA LYS A 149 7.21 -18.78 -9.31
C LYS A 149 6.34 -19.40 -10.41
N ASP A 150 6.40 -20.72 -10.59
CA ASP A 150 5.61 -21.43 -11.59
C ASP A 150 4.09 -21.27 -11.34
N TRP A 151 3.68 -21.31 -10.07
CA TRP A 151 2.27 -21.15 -9.70
C TRP A 151 1.81 -19.70 -9.91
N LEU A 152 2.66 -18.74 -9.54
CA LEU A 152 2.37 -17.32 -9.77
C LEU A 152 2.19 -17.06 -11.27
N GLN A 153 3.10 -17.55 -12.10
CA GLN A 153 3.03 -17.39 -13.55
C GLN A 153 1.75 -18.00 -14.14
N GLU A 154 1.36 -19.20 -13.69
CA GLU A 154 0.12 -19.84 -14.13
C GLU A 154 -1.11 -18.99 -13.76
N ILE A 155 -1.17 -18.46 -12.53
CA ILE A 155 -2.26 -17.60 -12.08
C ILE A 155 -2.30 -16.29 -12.88
N GLU A 156 -1.15 -15.65 -13.10
CA GLU A 156 -1.06 -14.41 -13.88
C GLU A 156 -1.53 -14.62 -15.33
N GLN A 157 -1.11 -15.72 -15.97
CA GLN A 157 -1.57 -16.10 -17.31
C GLN A 157 -3.09 -16.31 -17.35
N LYS A 158 -3.63 -17.04 -16.38
CA LYS A 158 -5.08 -17.27 -16.28
C LYS A 158 -5.86 -15.97 -16.12
N VAL A 159 -5.44 -15.09 -15.21
CA VAL A 159 -6.09 -13.80 -14.97
C VAL A 159 -6.02 -12.91 -16.21
N SER A 160 -4.86 -12.78 -16.83
CA SER A 160 -4.68 -11.95 -18.03
C SER A 160 -5.46 -12.44 -19.26
N SER A 161 -5.81 -13.74 -19.30
CA SER A 161 -6.58 -14.35 -20.40
C SER A 161 -8.10 -14.13 -20.31
N ILE A 162 -8.61 -13.48 -19.27
CA ILE A 162 -10.06 -13.28 -19.07
C ILE A 162 -10.61 -12.30 -20.10
N GLN A 163 -11.49 -12.78 -20.99
CA GLN A 163 -12.08 -12.00 -22.09
C GLN A 163 -13.61 -11.75 -21.96
N MET A 164 -14.18 -11.84 -20.76
CA MET A 164 -15.62 -11.62 -20.58
C MET A 164 -16.02 -10.16 -20.79
N GLU A 165 -17.26 -9.93 -21.24
CA GLU A 165 -17.81 -8.58 -21.38
C GLU A 165 -17.92 -7.87 -20.01
N TYR A 166 -18.39 -8.60 -19.00
CA TYR A 166 -18.56 -8.10 -17.63
C TYR A 166 -18.12 -9.17 -16.61
N LEU A 167 -17.37 -8.75 -15.60
CA LEU A 167 -17.02 -9.57 -14.44
C LEU A 167 -17.76 -9.02 -13.22
N HIS A 168 -18.87 -9.69 -12.85
CA HIS A 168 -19.79 -9.20 -11.83
C HIS A 168 -19.49 -9.72 -10.43
N SER A 169 -18.81 -10.87 -10.31
CA SER A 169 -18.58 -11.51 -9.03
C SER A 169 -17.27 -12.29 -8.97
N HIS A 170 -16.82 -12.60 -7.75
CA HIS A 170 -15.71 -13.51 -7.53
C HIS A 170 -15.95 -14.91 -8.13
N ARG A 171 -17.22 -15.37 -8.23
CA ARG A 171 -17.54 -16.66 -8.86
C ARG A 171 -17.21 -16.67 -10.34
N ASP A 172 -17.47 -15.56 -11.03
CA ASP A 172 -17.18 -15.42 -12.46
C ASP A 172 -15.67 -15.47 -12.73
N LEU A 173 -14.89 -14.81 -11.85
CA LEU A 173 -13.43 -14.90 -11.85
C LEU A 173 -12.94 -16.34 -11.70
N MET A 174 -13.42 -17.05 -10.66
CA MET A 174 -12.98 -18.42 -10.38
C MET A 174 -13.31 -19.38 -11.53
N LYS A 175 -14.49 -19.22 -12.14
CA LYS A 175 -14.92 -20.03 -13.28
C LYS A 175 -14.07 -19.77 -14.52
N GLN A 176 -13.82 -18.51 -14.87
CA GLN A 176 -13.09 -18.15 -16.09
C GLN A 176 -11.60 -18.44 -16.00
N ALA A 177 -10.99 -18.06 -14.88
CA ALA A 177 -9.58 -18.36 -14.64
C ALA A 177 -9.33 -19.87 -14.49
N SER A 178 -10.38 -20.71 -14.51
CA SER A 178 -10.30 -22.15 -14.25
C SER A 178 -9.50 -22.44 -12.97
N LEU A 179 -9.61 -21.54 -12.00
CA LEU A 179 -9.00 -21.66 -10.68
C LEU A 179 -9.88 -22.63 -9.91
N ARG A 180 -9.73 -23.93 -10.20
CA ARG A 180 -10.10 -24.94 -9.21
C ARG A 180 -9.22 -24.69 -8.00
N ILE A 181 -9.82 -24.69 -6.80
CA ILE A 181 -9.04 -24.89 -5.57
C ILE A 181 -8.34 -26.22 -5.78
N ASN A 182 -7.09 -26.17 -6.25
CA ASN A 182 -6.32 -27.36 -6.52
C ASN A 182 -6.02 -27.93 -5.13
N PRO A 183 -6.39 -29.18 -4.81
CA PRO A 183 -6.12 -29.78 -3.50
C PRO A 183 -4.63 -29.86 -3.17
N LYS A 184 -3.74 -29.52 -4.11
CA LYS A 184 -2.29 -29.36 -3.92
C LYS A 184 -1.86 -27.98 -3.40
N ILE A 185 -2.73 -26.98 -3.34
CA ILE A 185 -2.45 -25.76 -2.58
C ILE A 185 -2.56 -26.17 -1.12
N PRO A 186 -1.48 -26.13 -0.33
CA PRO A 186 -1.56 -26.52 1.07
C PRO A 186 -2.61 -25.67 1.75
N SER A 187 -3.62 -26.32 2.34
CA SER A 187 -4.39 -25.70 3.41
C SER A 187 -3.40 -25.51 4.57
N TRP A 188 -2.96 -24.27 4.80
CA TRP A 188 -2.41 -23.92 6.09
C TRP A 188 -3.51 -23.98 7.16
#